data_AF-A0A815G6F8-F1
#
_entry.id   AF-A0A815G6F8-F1
#
_cell.length_a   1.000
_cell.length_b   1.000
_cell.length_c   1.000
_cell.angle_alpha   90.00
_cell.angle_beta   90.00
_cell.angle_gamma   90.00
#
_symmetry.space_group_name_H-M   'P 1'
#
loop_
_entity.id
_entity.type
_entity.pdbx_description
1 polymer ?
#
loop_
_entity_poly.entity_id
_entity_poly.type
_entity_poly.pdbx_seq_one_letter_code
_entity_poly.pdbx_strand_id
1 'polypeptide(L)'
;MQAVLSSEGMKREMAQEVEDSDVRLLREMGYKQELYRGFSPFMSFAFCFTDVNVLLSISIGFTYSLNTGGSGVTVWSWILGSIFTIFIGLSLAEICSVYPSAGSVYHWAGQLVSDKHTPLASFICGWFNFIGNVAGNAAFSSGFATLINAAIVLQGNDSLSTNARVGIGIGITFLWAVQNALRIDQQGWLNNFAAFLQFGSTIAIVVVLFTKASERATAHDVFISTYNSTGFPFPYVCFIGILSTLYAFTGYEAGAHMAEETKGAGWAAPIGIVGTCVCSAITGTVYLLALLFAIPNVASFIENNSGTNGTEDLTVATYQLAVPLRGVLALTILLIINMHFAGMAAITATSRIGFAMARDG
;
A
#
# COMPACT_ATOMS: atom_id res chain seq x y z
N MET A 1 -26.09 -28.71 47.46
CA MET A 1 -26.68 -27.64 46.61
C MET A 1 -25.75 -26.43 46.49
N GLN A 2 -25.19 -25.88 47.58
CA GLN A 2 -24.18 -24.80 47.54
C GLN A 2 -22.89 -25.13 46.76
N ALA A 3 -22.37 -26.36 46.85
CA ALA A 3 -21.17 -26.78 46.10
C ALA A 3 -21.40 -26.90 44.58
N VAL A 4 -22.64 -27.18 44.15
CA VAL A 4 -23.01 -27.28 42.73
C VAL A 4 -23.20 -25.88 42.14
N LEU A 5 -23.78 -24.95 42.90
CA LEU A 5 -23.89 -23.53 42.53
C LEU A 5 -22.51 -22.83 42.47
N SER A 6 -21.57 -23.21 43.34
CA SER A 6 -20.17 -22.76 43.29
C SER A 6 -19.42 -23.35 42.09
N SER A 7 -19.66 -24.62 41.74
CA SER A 7 -19.10 -25.23 40.52
C SER A 7 -19.66 -24.63 39.24
N GLU A 8 -20.94 -24.27 39.19
CA GLU A 8 -21.53 -23.60 38.02
C GLU A 8 -21.14 -22.13 37.93
N GLY A 9 -21.00 -21.44 39.06
CA GLY A 9 -20.44 -20.08 39.14
C GLY A 9 -18.99 -20.05 38.66
N MET A 10 -18.17 -20.97 39.14
CA MET A 10 -16.76 -21.12 38.73
C MET A 10 -16.64 -21.61 37.27
N LYS A 11 -17.55 -22.44 36.77
CA LYS A 11 -17.62 -22.80 35.34
C LYS A 11 -18.09 -21.65 34.47
N ARG A 12 -18.95 -20.76 34.96
CA ARG A 12 -19.37 -19.53 34.25
C ARG A 12 -18.27 -18.47 34.29
N GLU A 13 -17.55 -18.32 35.40
CA GLU A 13 -16.37 -17.46 35.52
C GLU A 13 -15.22 -18.00 34.67
N MET A 14 -14.96 -19.31 34.66
CA MET A 14 -13.98 -19.95 33.76
C MET A 14 -14.43 -19.93 32.29
N ALA A 15 -15.73 -20.08 31.99
CA ALA A 15 -16.24 -19.96 30.63
C ALA A 15 -16.25 -18.51 30.14
N GLN A 16 -16.39 -17.54 31.05
CA GLN A 16 -16.08 -16.15 30.77
C GLN A 16 -14.58 -15.99 30.59
N GLU A 17 -13.69 -16.47 31.48
CA GLU A 17 -12.21 -16.38 31.37
C GLU A 17 -11.64 -17.04 30.11
N VAL A 18 -12.39 -17.96 29.47
CA VAL A 18 -12.05 -18.57 28.18
C VAL A 18 -12.86 -17.97 27.01
N GLU A 19 -13.58 -16.86 27.23
CA GLU A 19 -13.99 -15.97 26.13
C GLU A 19 -12.73 -15.21 25.72
N ASP A 20 -12.24 -15.52 24.52
CA ASP A 20 -11.08 -14.87 23.88
C ASP A 20 -11.13 -13.35 24.16
N SER A 21 -10.07 -12.78 24.73
CA SER A 21 -10.02 -11.38 25.16
C SER A 21 -10.45 -10.43 24.05
N ASP A 22 -10.17 -10.82 22.81
CA ASP A 22 -10.55 -10.10 21.62
C ASP A 22 -12.07 -10.13 21.35
N VAL A 23 -12.74 -11.24 21.63
CA VAL A 23 -14.20 -11.38 21.49
C VAL A 23 -14.93 -10.56 22.55
N ARG A 24 -14.39 -10.55 23.79
CA ARG A 24 -14.89 -9.68 24.85
C ARG A 24 -14.78 -8.20 24.47
N LEU A 25 -13.60 -7.77 24.00
CA LEU A 25 -13.37 -6.38 23.59
C LEU A 25 -14.29 -5.96 22.43
N LEU A 26 -14.49 -6.83 21.44
CA LEU A 26 -15.41 -6.57 20.32
C LEU A 26 -16.86 -6.40 20.80
N ARG A 27 -17.26 -7.21 21.79
CA ARG A 27 -18.59 -7.16 22.39
C ARG A 27 -18.81 -5.91 23.25
N GLU A 28 -17.78 -5.45 23.96
CA GLU A 28 -17.80 -4.18 24.69
C GLU A 28 -18.00 -2.99 23.75
N MET A 29 -17.47 -3.07 22.51
CA MET A 29 -17.72 -2.08 21.45
C MET A 29 -19.12 -2.20 20.81
N GLY A 30 -19.96 -3.15 21.26
CA GLY A 30 -21.31 -3.35 20.73
C GLY A 30 -21.40 -4.27 19.51
N TYR A 31 -20.29 -4.90 19.10
CA TYR A 31 -20.25 -5.79 17.94
C TYR A 31 -20.25 -7.26 18.34
N LYS A 32 -20.93 -8.08 17.53
CA LYS A 32 -20.83 -9.53 17.62
C LYS A 32 -19.71 -10.01 16.70
N GLN A 33 -18.90 -10.98 17.17
CA GLN A 33 -17.91 -11.64 16.33
C GLN A 33 -18.61 -12.43 15.21
N GLU A 34 -18.46 -11.98 13.96
CA GLU A 34 -19.00 -12.65 12.77
C GLU A 34 -17.91 -13.24 11.87
N LEU A 35 -16.73 -12.60 11.83
CA LEU A 35 -15.60 -13.02 11.01
C LEU A 35 -14.68 -14.02 11.74
N TYR A 36 -14.01 -14.89 10.98
CA TYR A 36 -13.10 -15.90 11.54
C TYR A 36 -11.70 -15.33 11.77
N ARG A 37 -11.18 -15.45 13.00
CA ARG A 37 -9.82 -14.99 13.36
C ARG A 37 -8.73 -15.95 12.87
N GLY A 38 -8.31 -15.74 11.62
CA GLY A 38 -7.27 -16.51 10.95
C GLY A 38 -5.87 -15.87 10.96
N PHE A 39 -5.78 -14.55 11.09
CA PHE A 39 -4.52 -13.83 10.91
C PHE A 39 -3.67 -13.84 12.18
N SER A 40 -2.37 -14.11 12.02
CA SER A 40 -1.36 -13.88 13.06
C SER A 40 -0.87 -12.43 13.04
N PRO A 41 -0.18 -11.94 14.08
CA PRO A 41 0.39 -10.59 14.09
C PRO A 41 1.31 -10.31 12.90
N PHE A 42 2.13 -11.30 12.50
CA PHE A 42 2.97 -11.17 11.32
C PHE A 42 2.15 -11.09 10.02
N MET A 43 1.06 -11.87 9.90
CA MET A 43 0.17 -11.78 8.74
C MET A 43 -0.51 -10.42 8.64
N SER A 44 -0.88 -9.80 9.78
CA SER A 44 -1.43 -8.44 9.79
C SER A 44 -0.41 -7.42 9.29
N PHE A 45 0.85 -7.51 9.74
CA PHE A 45 1.93 -6.67 9.21
C PHE A 45 2.18 -6.92 7.72
N ALA A 46 2.31 -8.19 7.32
CA ALA A 46 2.58 -8.57 5.94
C ALA A 46 1.46 -8.11 4.99
N PHE A 47 0.21 -8.12 5.46
CA PHE A 47 -0.94 -7.61 4.75
C PHE A 47 -0.83 -6.09 4.49
N CYS A 48 -0.63 -5.28 5.54
CA CYS A 48 -0.38 -3.85 5.41
C CYS A 48 0.79 -3.56 4.47
N PHE A 49 1.91 -4.27 4.64
CA PHE A 49 3.12 -4.05 3.85
C PHE A 49 2.94 -4.41 2.38
N THR A 50 2.18 -5.47 2.10
CA THR A 50 1.83 -5.91 0.75
C THR A 50 0.84 -4.96 0.08
N ASP A 51 -0.12 -4.41 0.82
CA ASP A 51 -1.10 -3.45 0.28
C ASP A 51 -0.41 -2.14 -0.14
N VAL A 52 0.42 -1.57 0.75
CA VAL A 52 1.22 -0.37 0.45
C VAL A 52 2.14 -0.56 -0.75
N ASN A 53 2.71 -1.76 -0.88
CA ASN A 53 3.71 -2.15 -1.87
C ASN A 53 4.64 -1.01 -2.32
N VAL A 54 5.57 -0.60 -1.46
CA VAL A 54 6.37 0.61 -1.73
C VAL A 54 7.20 0.53 -3.02
N LEU A 55 7.66 -0.68 -3.38
CA LEU A 55 8.40 -0.93 -4.61
C LEU A 55 7.57 -0.52 -5.83
N LEU A 56 6.35 -1.01 -5.88
CA LEU A 56 5.38 -0.72 -6.91
C LEU A 56 5.00 0.76 -6.94
N SER A 57 4.62 1.29 -5.79
CA SER A 57 4.01 2.62 -5.72
C SER A 57 5.00 3.70 -6.10
N ILE A 58 6.28 3.54 -5.72
CA ILE A 58 7.37 4.37 -6.25
C ILE A 58 7.50 4.15 -7.76
N SER A 59 7.53 2.91 -8.25
CA SER A 59 7.75 2.61 -9.67
C SER A 59 6.74 3.29 -10.59
N ILE A 60 5.46 3.27 -10.24
CA ILE A 60 4.38 3.89 -11.04
C ILE A 60 4.35 5.41 -10.83
N GLY A 61 4.57 5.88 -9.60
CA GLY A 61 4.64 7.31 -9.29
C GLY A 61 5.91 8.01 -9.80
N PHE A 62 6.93 7.25 -10.22
CA PHE A 62 8.24 7.78 -10.56
C PHE A 62 8.20 8.72 -11.77
N THR A 63 7.46 8.33 -12.83
CA THR A 63 7.28 9.19 -14.01
C THR A 63 6.67 10.54 -13.62
N TYR A 64 5.63 10.51 -12.80
CA TYR A 64 4.96 11.73 -12.34
C TYR A 64 5.88 12.60 -11.47
N SER A 65 6.59 11.98 -10.54
CA SER A 65 7.49 12.68 -9.61
C SER A 65 8.64 13.38 -10.34
N LEU A 66 9.28 12.69 -11.29
CA LEU A 66 10.38 13.27 -12.07
C LEU A 66 9.92 14.41 -12.97
N ASN A 67 8.76 14.27 -13.63
CA ASN A 67 8.22 15.33 -14.49
C ASN A 67 7.84 16.58 -13.69
N THR A 68 7.25 16.40 -12.52
CA THR A 68 6.73 17.53 -11.75
C THR A 68 7.81 18.28 -10.99
N GLY A 69 8.72 17.57 -10.30
CA GLY A 69 9.70 18.20 -9.41
C GLY A 69 11.17 17.80 -9.63
N GLY A 70 11.45 16.84 -10.52
CA GLY A 70 12.79 16.30 -10.73
C GLY A 70 13.28 15.48 -9.53
N SER A 71 14.58 15.16 -9.53
CA SER A 71 15.22 14.29 -8.53
C SER A 71 15.16 14.87 -7.11
N GLY A 72 15.55 16.13 -6.94
CA GLY A 72 15.65 16.78 -5.62
C GLY A 72 14.31 16.86 -4.91
N VAL A 73 13.26 17.36 -5.59
CA VAL A 73 11.91 17.40 -5.00
C VAL A 73 11.42 16.00 -4.68
N THR A 74 11.64 15.02 -5.58
CA THR A 74 11.22 13.64 -5.35
C THR A 74 11.83 13.05 -4.07
N VAL A 75 13.13 13.26 -3.83
CA VAL A 75 13.80 12.76 -2.61
C VAL A 75 13.28 13.45 -1.35
N TRP A 76 13.22 14.79 -1.35
CA TRP A 76 12.82 15.53 -0.15
C TRP A 76 11.34 15.37 0.17
N SER A 77 10.48 15.29 -0.85
CA SER A 77 9.08 14.94 -0.70
C SER A 77 8.92 13.54 -0.12
N TRP A 78 9.73 12.56 -0.55
CA TRP A 78 9.72 11.20 0.01
C TRP A 78 10.09 11.19 1.49
N ILE A 79 11.20 11.83 1.86
CA ILE A 79 11.67 11.88 3.25
C ILE A 79 10.65 12.59 4.14
N LEU A 80 10.20 13.77 3.73
CA LEU A 80 9.27 14.57 4.51
C LEU A 80 7.91 13.89 4.64
N GLY A 81 7.37 13.38 3.52
CA GLY A 81 6.11 12.64 3.51
C GLY A 81 6.18 11.37 4.36
N SER A 82 7.29 10.63 4.31
CA SER A 82 7.49 9.45 5.16
C SER A 82 7.45 9.78 6.65
N ILE A 83 8.12 10.87 7.08
CA ILE A 83 8.14 11.30 8.48
C ILE A 83 6.72 11.65 8.95
N PHE A 84 5.97 12.43 8.17
CA PHE A 84 4.60 12.78 8.53
C PHE A 84 3.67 11.57 8.53
N THR A 85 3.81 10.65 7.57
CA THR A 85 3.04 9.41 7.54
C THR A 85 3.32 8.53 8.75
N ILE A 86 4.57 8.47 9.25
CA ILE A 86 4.88 7.74 10.49
C ILE A 86 4.14 8.36 11.68
N PHE A 87 4.09 9.69 11.81
CA PHE A 87 3.33 10.33 12.88
C PHE A 87 1.83 10.07 12.78
N ILE A 88 1.26 10.11 11.57
CA ILE A 88 -0.14 9.76 11.33
C ILE A 88 -0.40 8.29 11.67
N GLY A 89 0.49 7.39 11.23
CA GLY A 89 0.41 5.96 11.52
C GLY A 89 0.50 5.65 13.02
N LEU A 90 1.34 6.36 13.77
CA LEU A 90 1.41 6.25 15.23
C LEU A 90 0.10 6.67 15.90
N SER A 91 -0.50 7.78 15.45
CA SER A 91 -1.80 8.23 15.98
C SER A 91 -2.92 7.23 15.68
N LEU A 92 -2.97 6.69 14.46
CA LEU A 92 -3.97 5.68 14.08
C LEU A 92 -3.74 4.35 14.82
N ALA A 93 -2.48 3.98 15.06
CA ALA A 93 -2.12 2.79 15.82
C ALA A 93 -2.57 2.87 17.28
N GLU A 94 -2.45 4.04 17.92
CA GLU A 94 -2.97 4.27 19.27
C GLU A 94 -4.49 4.04 19.33
N ILE A 95 -5.23 4.64 18.40
CA ILE A 95 -6.69 4.49 18.32
C ILE A 95 -7.07 3.03 18.02
N CYS A 96 -6.38 2.39 17.07
CA CYS A 96 -6.59 0.99 16.70
C CYS A 96 -6.34 0.03 17.86
N SER A 97 -5.45 0.38 18.79
CA SER A 97 -5.15 -0.48 19.95
C SER A 97 -6.31 -0.54 20.95
N VAL A 98 -7.06 0.57 21.07
CA VAL A 98 -8.23 0.70 21.94
C VAL A 98 -9.49 0.18 21.24
N TYR A 99 -9.64 0.47 19.96
CA TYR A 99 -10.83 0.13 19.17
C TYR A 99 -10.52 -0.77 17.96
N PRO A 100 -10.05 -2.03 18.17
CA PRO A 100 -9.72 -2.93 17.08
C PRO A 100 -10.98 -3.58 16.49
N SER A 101 -11.73 -2.83 15.67
CA SER A 101 -12.91 -3.31 14.93
C SER A 101 -12.71 -3.21 13.42
N ALA A 102 -13.43 -4.03 12.65
CA ALA A 102 -13.35 -3.99 11.18
C ALA A 102 -13.82 -2.64 10.60
N GLY A 103 -14.66 -1.92 11.35
CA GLY A 103 -15.10 -0.57 11.00
C GLY A 103 -13.99 0.47 11.01
N SER A 104 -12.87 0.21 11.70
CA SER A 104 -11.64 1.02 11.70
C SER A 104 -11.96 2.52 11.71
N VAL A 105 -11.44 3.30 10.75
CA VAL A 105 -11.48 4.77 10.73
C VAL A 105 -12.88 5.37 10.89
N TYR A 106 -13.93 4.78 10.32
CA TYR A 106 -15.28 5.36 10.48
C TYR A 106 -15.84 5.11 11.88
N HIS A 107 -15.56 3.92 12.43
CA HIS A 107 -15.93 3.60 13.80
C HIS A 107 -15.17 4.49 14.79
N TRP A 108 -13.87 4.68 14.56
CA TRP A 108 -13.01 5.55 15.36
C TRP A 108 -13.50 7.00 15.36
N ALA A 109 -13.88 7.53 14.18
CA ALA A 109 -14.43 8.88 14.07
C ALA A 109 -15.72 9.02 14.90
N GLY A 110 -16.57 8.00 14.94
CA GLY A 110 -17.78 8.00 15.74
C GLY A 110 -17.54 7.98 17.24
N GLN A 111 -16.57 7.17 17.70
CA GLN A 111 -16.23 7.01 19.12
C GLN A 111 -15.50 8.22 19.72
N LEU A 112 -14.75 8.97 18.90
CA LEU A 112 -13.92 10.10 19.38
C LEU A 112 -14.67 11.43 19.41
N VAL A 113 -15.84 11.51 18.78
CA VAL A 113 -16.64 12.73 18.69
C VAL A 113 -17.81 12.65 19.68
N SER A 114 -18.31 13.80 20.13
CA SER A 114 -19.52 13.86 20.97
C SER A 114 -20.73 13.20 20.30
N ASP A 115 -21.56 12.51 21.09
CA ASP A 115 -22.72 11.70 20.65
C ASP A 115 -23.61 12.38 19.60
N LYS A 116 -23.75 13.71 19.68
CA LYS A 116 -24.56 14.50 18.75
C LYS A 116 -24.04 14.48 17.31
N HIS A 117 -22.72 14.40 17.12
CA HIS A 117 -22.09 14.46 15.80
C HIS A 117 -21.53 13.10 15.34
N THR A 118 -21.62 12.06 16.17
CA THR A 118 -21.17 10.69 15.88
C THR A 118 -21.68 10.16 14.52
N PRO A 119 -22.97 10.28 14.15
CA PRO A 119 -23.44 9.76 12.86
C PRO A 119 -22.81 10.50 11.67
N LEU A 120 -22.69 11.82 11.75
CA LEU A 120 -22.14 12.64 10.67
C LEU A 120 -20.64 12.40 10.49
N ALA A 121 -19.89 12.37 11.59
CA ALA A 121 -18.45 12.12 11.56
C ALA A 121 -18.14 10.72 11.00
N SER A 122 -18.87 9.70 11.45
CA SER A 122 -18.73 8.32 10.95
C SER A 122 -19.09 8.23 9.47
N PHE A 123 -20.19 8.86 9.05
CA PHE A 123 -20.63 8.85 7.64
C PHE A 123 -19.58 9.48 6.71
N ILE A 124 -19.11 10.69 7.05
CA ILE A 124 -18.11 11.39 6.24
C ILE A 124 -16.82 10.55 6.20
N CYS A 125 -16.31 10.11 7.35
CA CYS A 125 -15.07 9.36 7.41
C CYS A 125 -15.17 8.02 6.65
N GLY A 126 -16.28 7.30 6.81
CA GLY A 126 -16.53 6.02 6.13
C GLY A 126 -16.59 6.16 4.62
N TRP A 127 -17.35 7.12 4.09
CA TRP A 127 -17.44 7.32 2.64
C TRP A 127 -16.15 7.81 2.00
N PHE A 128 -15.43 8.74 2.65
CA PHE A 128 -14.12 9.17 2.15
C PHE A 128 -13.13 8.01 2.16
N ASN A 129 -13.13 7.19 3.21
CA ASN A 129 -12.27 6.01 3.28
C ASN A 129 -12.63 4.97 2.20
N PHE A 130 -13.92 4.66 2.04
CA PHE A 130 -14.39 3.66 1.07
C PHE A 130 -14.11 4.09 -0.38
N ILE A 131 -14.46 5.33 -0.75
CA ILE A 131 -14.21 5.85 -2.10
C ILE A 131 -12.70 5.95 -2.36
N GLY A 132 -11.91 6.36 -1.37
CA GLY A 132 -10.45 6.40 -1.47
C GLY A 132 -9.84 5.04 -1.77
N ASN A 133 -10.27 4.00 -1.05
CA ASN A 133 -9.84 2.62 -1.28
C ASN A 133 -10.31 2.06 -2.63
N VAL A 134 -11.55 2.35 -3.05
CA VAL A 134 -12.05 1.97 -4.39
C VAL A 134 -11.25 2.65 -5.51
N ALA A 135 -10.93 3.94 -5.36
CA ALA A 135 -10.07 4.66 -6.29
C ALA A 135 -8.63 4.11 -6.27
N GLY A 136 -8.11 3.72 -5.11
CA GLY A 136 -6.84 3.02 -4.95
C GLY A 136 -6.79 1.70 -5.74
N ASN A 137 -7.83 0.87 -5.64
CA ASN A 137 -7.93 -0.37 -6.43
C ASN A 137 -7.91 -0.11 -7.94
N ALA A 138 -8.59 0.95 -8.40
CA ALA A 138 -8.55 1.35 -9.80
C ALA A 138 -7.16 1.85 -10.23
N ALA A 139 -6.43 2.53 -9.34
CA ALA A 139 -5.05 2.92 -9.58
C ALA A 139 -4.14 1.69 -9.70
N PHE A 140 -4.31 0.67 -8.85
CA PHE A 140 -3.57 -0.60 -8.95
C PHE A 140 -3.89 -1.37 -10.24
N SER A 141 -5.13 -1.43 -10.68
CA SER A 141 -5.44 -2.14 -11.93
C SER A 141 -4.92 -1.38 -13.17
N SER A 142 -4.96 -0.05 -13.15
CA SER A 142 -4.35 0.80 -14.18
C SER A 142 -2.82 0.69 -14.22
N GLY A 143 -2.18 0.67 -13.05
CA GLY A 143 -0.74 0.46 -12.92
C GLY A 143 -0.30 -0.91 -13.43
N PHE A 144 -1.06 -1.97 -13.13
CA PHE A 144 -0.82 -3.31 -13.68
C PHE A 144 -0.87 -3.29 -15.22
N ALA A 145 -1.90 -2.70 -15.80
CA ALA A 145 -2.03 -2.57 -17.25
C ALA A 145 -0.89 -1.74 -17.88
N THR A 146 -0.39 -0.73 -17.16
CA THR A 146 0.75 0.10 -17.59
C THR A 146 2.05 -0.67 -17.61
N LEU A 147 2.32 -1.50 -16.59
CA LEU A 147 3.50 -2.35 -16.57
C LEU A 147 3.46 -3.45 -17.65
N ILE A 148 2.28 -4.02 -17.91
CA ILE A 148 2.07 -4.95 -19.03
C ILE A 148 2.33 -4.26 -20.37
N ASN A 149 1.82 -3.05 -20.54
CA ASN A 149 2.09 -2.24 -21.74
C ASN A 149 3.60 -1.99 -21.91
N ALA A 150 4.29 -1.58 -20.85
CA ALA A 150 5.73 -1.36 -20.88
C ALA A 150 6.49 -2.63 -21.31
N ALA A 151 6.11 -3.80 -20.78
CA ALA A 151 6.71 -5.09 -21.17
C ALA A 151 6.46 -5.47 -22.65
N ILE A 152 5.33 -5.06 -23.23
CA ILE A 152 5.01 -5.28 -24.65
C ILE A 152 5.83 -4.35 -25.54
N VAL A 153 5.90 -3.07 -25.18
CA VAL A 153 6.68 -2.04 -25.90
C VAL A 153 8.18 -2.37 -25.87
N LEU A 154 8.70 -2.86 -24.75
CA LEU A 154 10.10 -3.31 -24.63
C LEU A 154 10.48 -4.37 -25.66
N GLN A 155 9.52 -5.19 -26.12
CA GLN A 155 9.76 -6.23 -27.13
C GLN A 155 9.69 -5.70 -28.57
N GLY A 156 9.49 -4.39 -28.76
CA GLY A 156 9.41 -3.74 -30.06
C GLY A 156 8.01 -3.78 -30.68
N ASN A 157 6.97 -4.07 -29.89
CA ASN A 157 5.58 -3.99 -30.34
C ASN A 157 5.01 -2.58 -30.09
N ASP A 158 3.95 -2.24 -30.80
CA ASP A 158 3.22 -0.99 -30.58
C ASP A 158 2.58 -0.93 -29.19
N SER A 159 2.49 0.30 -28.65
CA SER A 159 1.80 0.56 -27.38
C SER A 159 0.33 0.15 -27.46
N LEU A 160 -0.17 -0.49 -26.41
CA LEU A 160 -1.56 -0.86 -26.28
C LEU A 160 -2.45 0.37 -26.29
N SER A 161 -3.55 0.29 -27.07
CA SER A 161 -4.59 1.31 -27.03
C SER A 161 -5.15 1.49 -25.61
N THR A 162 -5.67 2.69 -25.32
CA THR A 162 -6.31 3.01 -24.04
C THR A 162 -7.40 2.00 -23.69
N ASN A 163 -8.22 1.59 -24.65
CA ASN A 163 -9.30 0.62 -24.45
C ASN A 163 -8.75 -0.77 -24.06
N ALA A 164 -7.63 -1.19 -24.65
CA ALA A 164 -6.99 -2.46 -24.28
C ALA A 164 -6.42 -2.40 -22.85
N ARG A 165 -5.78 -1.30 -22.46
CA ARG A 165 -5.26 -1.09 -21.09
C ARG A 165 -6.40 -1.10 -20.06
N VAL A 166 -7.52 -0.43 -20.35
CA VAL A 166 -8.72 -0.47 -19.52
C VAL A 166 -9.30 -1.89 -19.43
N GLY A 167 -9.35 -2.63 -20.55
CA GLY A 167 -9.79 -4.02 -20.56
C GLY A 167 -8.94 -4.94 -19.69
N ILE A 168 -7.61 -4.79 -19.73
CA ILE A 168 -6.68 -5.50 -18.82
C ILE A 168 -6.95 -5.12 -17.36
N GLY A 169 -7.15 -3.83 -17.07
CA GLY A 169 -7.48 -3.34 -15.73
C GLY A 169 -8.76 -3.96 -15.18
N ILE A 170 -9.84 -3.98 -15.97
CA ILE A 170 -11.11 -4.61 -15.58
C ILE A 170 -10.92 -6.12 -15.35
N GLY A 171 -10.19 -6.80 -16.26
CA GLY A 171 -9.93 -8.23 -16.16
C GLY A 171 -9.14 -8.60 -14.90
N ILE A 172 -8.10 -7.85 -14.56
CA ILE A 172 -7.29 -8.12 -13.37
C ILE A 172 -8.05 -7.81 -12.08
N THR A 173 -8.83 -6.72 -12.04
CA THR A 173 -9.72 -6.42 -10.90
C THR A 173 -10.74 -7.52 -10.67
N PHE A 174 -11.32 -8.07 -11.74
CA PHE A 174 -12.23 -9.21 -11.63
C PHE A 174 -11.53 -10.45 -11.08
N LEU A 175 -10.31 -10.73 -11.55
CA LEU A 175 -9.51 -11.85 -11.01
C LEU A 175 -9.23 -11.67 -9.51
N TRP A 176 -8.82 -10.49 -9.08
CA TRP A 176 -8.60 -10.18 -7.67
C TRP A 176 -9.88 -10.32 -6.84
N ALA A 177 -11.03 -9.89 -7.37
CA ALA A 177 -12.33 -10.07 -6.71
C ALA A 177 -12.70 -11.56 -6.54
N VAL A 178 -12.42 -12.39 -7.54
CA VAL A 178 -12.60 -13.86 -7.44
C VAL A 178 -11.64 -14.45 -6.40
N GLN A 179 -10.38 -14.02 -6.38
CA GLN A 179 -9.39 -14.45 -5.39
C GLN A 179 -9.74 -14.00 -3.96
N ASN A 180 -10.47 -12.91 -3.83
CA ASN A 180 -10.97 -12.45 -2.53
C ASN A 180 -11.99 -13.43 -1.90
N ALA A 181 -12.57 -14.35 -2.67
CA ALA A 181 -13.41 -15.43 -2.15
C ALA A 181 -12.62 -16.61 -1.55
N LEU A 182 -11.28 -16.62 -1.65
CA LEU A 182 -10.43 -17.61 -1.01
C LEU A 182 -10.59 -17.57 0.52
N ARG A 183 -10.34 -18.70 1.18
CA ARG A 183 -10.37 -18.77 2.63
C ARG A 183 -9.27 -17.88 3.22
N ILE A 184 -9.56 -17.27 4.35
CA ILE A 184 -8.69 -16.23 4.92
C ILE A 184 -7.32 -16.76 5.37
N ASP A 185 -7.22 -18.02 5.76
CA ASP A 185 -5.96 -18.69 6.06
C ASP A 185 -5.02 -18.74 4.83
N GLN A 186 -5.58 -18.99 3.65
CA GLN A 186 -4.84 -18.96 2.39
C GLN A 186 -4.43 -17.54 2.01
N GLN A 187 -5.31 -16.56 2.21
CA GLN A 187 -4.99 -15.14 1.98
C GLN A 187 -3.84 -14.69 2.89
N GLY A 188 -3.85 -15.06 4.17
CA GLY A 188 -2.75 -14.74 5.10
C GLY A 188 -1.41 -15.32 4.66
N TRP A 189 -1.38 -16.55 4.14
CA TRP A 189 -0.14 -17.15 3.63
C TRP A 189 0.35 -16.49 2.33
N LEU A 190 -0.56 -16.17 1.40
CA LEU A 190 -0.22 -15.46 0.18
C LEU A 190 0.35 -14.07 0.47
N ASN A 191 -0.21 -13.33 1.44
CA ASN A 191 0.31 -12.02 1.84
C ASN A 191 1.67 -12.12 2.52
N ASN A 192 1.94 -13.16 3.32
CA ASN A 192 3.28 -13.40 3.85
C ASN A 192 4.28 -13.62 2.70
N PHE A 193 3.94 -14.48 1.75
CA PHE A 193 4.77 -14.71 0.57
C PHE A 193 5.00 -13.43 -0.23
N ALA A 194 3.94 -12.64 -0.43
CA ALA A 194 4.00 -11.36 -1.13
C ALA A 194 4.92 -10.35 -0.43
N ALA A 195 4.85 -10.24 0.90
CA ALA A 195 5.74 -9.37 1.66
C ALA A 195 7.23 -9.78 1.50
N PHE A 196 7.53 -11.08 1.57
CA PHE A 196 8.89 -11.58 1.30
C PHE A 196 9.31 -11.33 -0.15
N LEU A 197 8.41 -11.55 -1.10
CA LEU A 197 8.66 -11.30 -2.51
C LEU A 197 8.94 -9.83 -2.76
N GLN A 198 8.15 -8.92 -2.19
CA GLN A 198 8.35 -7.47 -2.30
C GLN A 198 9.70 -7.05 -1.74
N PHE A 199 10.04 -7.52 -0.55
CA PHE A 199 11.34 -7.19 0.07
C PHE A 199 12.50 -7.74 -0.77
N GLY A 200 12.42 -9.01 -1.17
CA GLY A 200 13.43 -9.65 -2.02
C GLY A 200 13.55 -9.00 -3.39
N SER A 201 12.43 -8.60 -3.99
CA SER A 201 12.37 -7.91 -5.28
C SER A 201 13.02 -6.53 -5.20
N THR A 202 12.72 -5.80 -4.12
CA THR A 202 13.32 -4.48 -3.86
C THR A 202 14.84 -4.61 -3.74
N ILE A 203 15.32 -5.55 -2.94
CA ILE A 203 16.77 -5.80 -2.79
C ILE A 203 17.40 -6.20 -4.13
N ALA A 204 16.77 -7.12 -4.87
CA ALA A 204 17.29 -7.58 -6.15
C ALA A 204 17.41 -6.42 -7.16
N ILE A 205 16.37 -5.59 -7.30
CA ILE A 205 16.39 -4.45 -8.21
C ILE A 205 17.43 -3.41 -7.76
N VAL A 206 17.48 -3.07 -6.47
CA VAL A 206 18.48 -2.15 -5.91
C VAL A 206 19.89 -2.64 -6.21
N VAL A 207 20.20 -3.91 -5.94
CA VAL A 207 21.52 -4.49 -6.21
C VAL A 207 21.86 -4.44 -7.70
N VAL A 208 20.90 -4.74 -8.58
CA VAL A 208 21.10 -4.66 -10.03
C VAL A 208 21.40 -3.23 -10.47
N LEU A 209 20.60 -2.25 -10.03
CA LEU A 209 20.80 -0.84 -10.37
C LEU A 209 22.15 -0.33 -9.86
N PHE A 210 22.52 -0.63 -8.61
CA PHE A 210 23.82 -0.26 -8.07
C PHE A 210 24.97 -0.93 -8.83
N THR A 211 24.90 -2.23 -9.12
CA THR A 211 26.06 -2.94 -9.68
C THR A 211 26.21 -2.83 -11.19
N LYS A 212 25.13 -2.51 -11.92
CA LYS A 212 25.11 -2.56 -13.39
C LYS A 212 24.89 -1.23 -14.09
N ALA A 213 24.43 -0.17 -13.41
CA ALA A 213 24.34 1.16 -14.01
C ALA A 213 25.73 1.61 -14.51
N SER A 214 25.82 1.92 -15.81
CA SER A 214 27.08 2.28 -16.48
C SER A 214 27.59 3.66 -16.05
N GLU A 215 26.67 4.57 -15.80
CA GLU A 215 26.92 5.92 -15.33
C GLU A 215 26.09 6.18 -14.09
N ARG A 216 26.56 7.09 -13.24
CA ARG A 216 25.86 7.46 -12.01
C ARG A 216 25.74 8.96 -11.89
N ALA A 217 24.57 9.38 -11.42
CA ALA A 217 24.33 10.76 -11.03
C ALA A 217 25.26 11.17 -9.88
N THR A 218 25.61 12.44 -9.79
CA THR A 218 26.29 12.97 -8.60
C THR A 218 25.30 13.16 -7.46
N ALA A 219 25.79 13.24 -6.22
CA ALA A 219 24.93 13.56 -5.08
C ALA A 219 24.23 14.92 -5.25
N HIS A 220 24.89 15.90 -5.88
CA HIS A 220 24.26 17.17 -6.20
C HIS A 220 23.07 16.98 -7.15
N ASP A 221 23.23 16.16 -8.19
CA ASP A 221 22.15 15.91 -9.16
C ASP A 221 20.95 15.21 -8.51
N VAL A 222 21.19 14.26 -7.59
CA VAL A 222 20.10 13.53 -6.92
C VAL A 222 19.37 14.39 -5.89
N PHE A 223 20.09 15.14 -5.05
CA PHE A 223 19.49 15.83 -3.91
C PHE A 223 19.10 17.28 -4.18
N ILE A 224 19.68 17.93 -5.19
CA ILE A 224 19.54 19.38 -5.43
C ILE A 224 18.91 19.68 -6.79
N SER A 225 19.14 18.86 -7.82
CA SER A 225 18.61 19.15 -9.15
C SER A 225 17.08 19.09 -9.17
N THR A 226 16.47 20.05 -9.87
CA THR A 226 15.03 20.17 -9.99
C THR A 226 14.64 20.23 -11.46
N TYR A 227 13.47 19.68 -11.76
CA TYR A 227 12.88 19.72 -13.08
C TYR A 227 11.39 20.03 -12.91
N ASN A 228 10.85 20.91 -13.75
CA ASN A 228 9.47 21.36 -13.61
C ASN A 228 8.82 21.50 -14.98
N SER A 229 8.06 20.48 -15.39
CA SER A 229 7.23 20.54 -16.59
C SER A 229 5.78 20.98 -16.32
N THR A 230 5.45 21.38 -15.08
CA THR A 230 4.06 21.67 -14.68
C THR A 230 3.58 23.07 -15.05
N GLY A 231 4.51 24.02 -15.25
CA GLY A 231 4.20 25.44 -15.41
C GLY A 231 3.83 26.18 -14.12
N PHE A 232 3.76 25.49 -12.97
CA PHE A 232 3.51 26.12 -11.68
C PHE A 232 4.79 26.67 -11.04
N PRO A 233 4.68 27.65 -10.12
CA PRO A 233 5.83 28.16 -9.37
C PRO A 233 6.42 27.07 -8.48
N PHE A 234 7.75 27.12 -8.29
CA PHE A 234 8.51 26.08 -7.60
C PHE A 234 7.98 25.70 -6.20
N PRO A 235 7.55 26.63 -5.32
CA PRO A 235 6.97 26.25 -4.03
C PRO A 235 5.73 25.36 -4.15
N TYR A 236 4.89 25.59 -5.16
CA TYR A 236 3.70 24.77 -5.41
C TYR A 236 4.08 23.37 -5.91
N VAL A 237 5.12 23.29 -6.75
CA VAL A 237 5.71 22.01 -7.20
C VAL A 237 6.22 21.17 -6.04
N CYS A 238 6.81 21.78 -5.01
CA CYS A 238 7.23 21.04 -3.81
C CYS A 238 6.04 20.37 -3.10
N PHE A 239 4.88 21.02 -3.05
CA PHE A 239 3.65 20.42 -2.51
C PHE A 239 3.10 19.32 -3.42
N ILE A 240 3.18 19.48 -4.74
CA ILE A 240 2.82 18.43 -5.70
C ILE A 240 3.70 17.19 -5.50
N GLY A 241 5.01 17.34 -5.28
CA GLY A 241 5.91 16.21 -5.05
C GLY A 241 5.53 15.36 -3.83
N ILE A 242 5.00 15.99 -2.78
CA ILE A 242 4.52 15.27 -1.58
C ILE A 242 3.36 14.34 -1.93
N LEU A 243 2.51 14.69 -2.91
CA LEU A 243 1.38 13.86 -3.33
C LEU A 243 1.81 12.47 -3.79
N SER A 244 2.93 12.36 -4.52
CA SER A 244 3.43 11.04 -4.95
C SER A 244 3.90 10.19 -3.78
N THR A 245 4.41 10.82 -2.72
CA THR A 245 4.79 10.12 -1.50
C THR A 245 3.54 9.66 -0.75
N LEU A 246 2.54 10.52 -0.60
CA LEU A 246 1.27 10.15 0.04
C LEU A 246 0.57 9.00 -0.69
N TYR A 247 0.56 9.02 -2.02
CA TYR A 247 0.08 7.89 -2.82
C TYR A 247 0.82 6.60 -2.45
N ALA A 248 2.16 6.65 -2.38
CA ALA A 248 2.98 5.47 -2.11
C ALA A 248 2.88 4.89 -0.69
N PHE A 249 2.23 5.60 0.23
CA PHE A 249 1.93 5.10 1.56
C PHE A 249 0.47 4.64 1.71
N THR A 250 -0.39 4.80 0.70
CA THR A 250 -1.80 4.41 0.82
C THR A 250 -1.93 2.92 1.19
N GLY A 251 -2.78 2.59 2.16
CA GLY A 251 -3.04 1.21 2.59
C GLY A 251 -2.23 0.75 3.83
N TYR A 252 -1.47 1.61 4.50
CA TYR A 252 -0.75 1.21 5.72
C TYR A 252 -1.71 0.81 6.85
N GLU A 253 -2.95 1.31 6.82
CA GLU A 253 -4.04 1.05 7.75
C GLU A 253 -4.83 -0.24 7.43
N ALA A 254 -4.50 -0.93 6.35
CA ALA A 254 -5.26 -2.09 5.85
C ALA A 254 -5.45 -3.21 6.89
N GLY A 255 -4.48 -3.40 7.78
CA GLY A 255 -4.54 -4.34 8.89
C GLY A 255 -5.60 -3.99 9.94
N ALA A 256 -5.97 -2.72 10.09
CA ALA A 256 -7.08 -2.31 10.95
C ALA A 256 -8.44 -2.75 10.39
N HIS A 257 -8.61 -2.72 9.06
CA HIS A 257 -9.81 -3.25 8.42
C HIS A 257 -9.94 -4.77 8.62
N MET A 258 -8.82 -5.47 8.82
CA MET A 258 -8.76 -6.91 9.12
C MET A 258 -8.77 -7.21 10.64
N ALA A 259 -9.05 -6.23 11.51
CA ALA A 259 -8.92 -6.41 12.96
C ALA A 259 -9.82 -7.55 13.50
N GLU A 260 -11.06 -7.69 13.02
CA GLU A 260 -11.96 -8.77 13.44
C GLU A 260 -11.50 -10.17 12.97
N GLU A 261 -10.61 -10.24 11.97
CA GLU A 261 -10.03 -11.47 11.41
C GLU A 261 -8.62 -11.76 11.98
N THR A 262 -8.12 -10.90 12.86
CA THR A 262 -6.76 -10.95 13.43
C THR A 262 -6.77 -11.41 14.88
N LYS A 263 -5.82 -12.28 15.25
CA LYS A 263 -5.61 -12.71 16.64
C LYS A 263 -4.78 -11.68 17.41
N GLY A 264 -5.24 -11.30 18.59
CA GLY A 264 -4.65 -10.24 19.41
C GLY A 264 -4.79 -8.87 18.73
N ALA A 265 -5.97 -8.56 18.19
CA ALA A 265 -6.15 -7.44 17.25
C ALA A 265 -5.72 -6.07 17.83
N GLY A 266 -5.94 -5.84 19.12
CA GLY A 266 -5.51 -4.61 19.82
C GLY A 266 -3.99 -4.42 19.91
N TRP A 267 -3.19 -5.44 19.61
CA TRP A 267 -1.72 -5.36 19.57
C TRP A 267 -1.17 -5.60 18.16
N ALA A 268 -1.70 -6.60 17.47
CA ALA A 268 -1.28 -7.01 16.15
C ALA A 268 -1.50 -5.94 15.07
N ALA A 269 -2.69 -5.35 15.01
CA ALA A 269 -3.02 -4.37 13.98
C ALA A 269 -2.23 -3.05 14.14
N PRO A 270 -2.11 -2.46 15.35
CA PRO A 270 -1.26 -1.29 15.57
C PRO A 270 0.21 -1.49 15.18
N ILE A 271 0.79 -2.65 15.51
CA ILE A 271 2.16 -2.99 15.11
C ILE A 271 2.27 -3.12 13.58
N GLY A 272 1.26 -3.71 12.94
CA GLY A 272 1.19 -3.81 11.49
C GLY A 272 1.23 -2.44 10.81
N ILE A 273 0.44 -1.48 11.31
CA ILE A 273 0.38 -0.10 10.82
C ILE A 273 1.75 0.57 10.94
N VAL A 274 2.28 0.68 12.16
CA VAL A 274 3.54 1.41 12.42
C VAL A 274 4.72 0.73 11.75
N GLY A 275 4.78 -0.60 11.85
CA GLY A 275 5.82 -1.40 11.21
C GLY A 275 5.83 -1.19 9.71
N THR A 276 4.66 -1.17 9.06
CA THR A 276 4.55 -0.91 7.62
C THR A 276 5.04 0.49 7.27
N CYS A 277 4.61 1.53 7.99
CA CYS A 277 5.08 2.89 7.74
C CYS A 277 6.60 3.00 7.81
N VAL A 278 7.22 2.44 8.86
CA VAL A 278 8.67 2.50 9.05
C VAL A 278 9.42 1.66 8.02
N CYS A 279 8.99 0.42 7.78
CA CYS A 279 9.62 -0.47 6.81
C CYS A 279 9.51 0.10 5.38
N SER A 280 8.34 0.62 5.00
CA SER A 280 8.12 1.25 3.69
C SER A 280 8.94 2.54 3.54
N ALA A 281 9.04 3.37 4.57
CA ALA A 281 9.89 4.56 4.54
C ALA A 281 11.36 4.23 4.27
N ILE A 282 11.91 3.22 4.96
CA ILE A 282 13.31 2.81 4.79
C ILE A 282 13.52 2.16 3.42
N THR A 283 12.73 1.14 3.09
CA THR A 283 12.89 0.38 1.83
C THR A 283 12.62 1.24 0.61
N GLY A 284 11.61 2.11 0.67
CA GLY A 284 11.31 3.08 -0.38
C GLY A 284 12.41 4.13 -0.54
N THR A 285 13.03 4.60 0.54
CA THR A 285 14.19 5.52 0.42
C THR A 285 15.34 4.87 -0.33
N VAL A 286 15.68 3.63 0.04
CA VAL A 286 16.79 2.89 -0.62
C VAL A 286 16.47 2.65 -2.09
N TYR A 287 15.24 2.24 -2.41
CA TYR A 287 14.81 1.99 -3.78
C TYR A 287 14.78 3.26 -4.64
N LEU A 288 14.19 4.33 -4.11
CA LEU A 288 14.11 5.64 -4.77
C LEU A 288 15.49 6.20 -5.10
N LEU A 289 16.42 6.14 -4.13
CA LEU A 289 17.80 6.58 -4.35
C LEU A 289 18.48 5.71 -5.41
N ALA A 290 18.28 4.39 -5.40
CA ALA A 290 18.85 3.50 -6.42
C ALA A 290 18.38 3.87 -7.83
N LEU A 291 17.10 4.22 -8.01
CA LEU A 291 16.57 4.72 -9.28
C LEU A 291 17.22 6.05 -9.68
N LEU A 292 17.23 7.03 -8.78
CA LEU A 292 17.73 8.37 -9.08
C LEU A 292 19.23 8.39 -9.37
N PHE A 293 20.03 7.62 -8.63
CA PHE A 293 21.47 7.50 -8.89
C PHE A 293 21.79 6.80 -10.22
N ALA A 294 20.88 6.00 -10.76
CA ALA A 294 21.03 5.36 -12.06
C ALA A 294 20.71 6.30 -13.24
N ILE A 295 20.24 7.52 -13.00
CA ILE A 295 19.88 8.51 -14.04
C ILE A 295 20.85 9.69 -14.01
N PRO A 296 21.86 9.74 -14.90
CA PRO A 296 22.90 10.79 -14.86
C PRO A 296 22.37 12.21 -15.10
N ASN A 297 21.39 12.37 -16.00
CA ASN A 297 20.78 13.66 -16.30
C ASN A 297 19.26 13.50 -16.45
N VAL A 298 18.52 14.06 -15.49
CA VAL A 298 17.05 13.92 -15.43
C VAL A 298 16.36 14.61 -16.61
N ALA A 299 16.80 15.80 -17.01
CA ALA A 299 16.13 16.55 -18.07
C ALA A 299 16.23 15.84 -19.42
N SER A 300 17.45 15.43 -19.83
CA SER A 300 17.62 14.69 -21.08
C SER A 300 17.00 13.31 -21.02
N PHE A 301 17.01 12.66 -19.85
CA PHE A 301 16.35 11.37 -19.65
C PHE A 301 14.84 11.46 -19.85
N ILE A 302 14.18 12.49 -19.30
CA ILE A 302 12.75 12.72 -19.51
C ILE A 302 12.50 13.00 -20.99
N GLU A 303 13.22 13.93 -21.61
CA GLU A 303 13.03 14.30 -23.01
C GLU A 303 13.17 13.12 -23.98
N ASN A 304 14.18 12.28 -23.77
CA ASN A 304 14.42 11.09 -24.60
C ASN A 304 13.34 10.02 -24.46
N ASN A 305 12.62 9.99 -23.33
CA ASN A 305 11.58 9.00 -23.05
C ASN A 305 10.15 9.56 -23.19
N SER A 306 9.98 10.86 -23.45
CA SER A 306 8.67 11.54 -23.54
C SER A 306 8.03 11.50 -24.94
N GLY A 307 8.44 10.58 -25.83
CA GLY A 307 8.00 10.50 -27.23
C GLY A 307 7.53 9.10 -27.67
N THR A 308 7.17 8.95 -28.95
CA THR A 308 6.59 7.72 -29.53
C THR A 308 7.49 6.48 -29.52
N ASN A 309 8.79 6.65 -29.23
CA ASN A 309 9.80 5.58 -29.33
C ASN A 309 10.39 5.16 -27.95
N GLY A 310 9.96 5.78 -26.85
CA GLY A 310 10.39 5.46 -25.49
C GLY A 310 9.33 4.69 -24.71
N THR A 311 9.72 4.03 -23.62
CA THR A 311 8.72 3.51 -22.67
C THR A 311 8.16 4.68 -21.86
N GLU A 312 6.84 4.88 -21.87
CA GLU A 312 6.14 5.92 -21.06
C GLU A 312 6.44 5.80 -19.55
N ASP A 313 6.87 4.62 -19.11
CA ASP A 313 7.26 4.32 -17.74
C ASP A 313 8.76 4.60 -17.51
N LEU A 314 9.06 5.67 -16.79
CA LEU A 314 10.43 6.10 -16.50
C LEU A 314 11.17 5.17 -15.54
N THR A 315 10.46 4.32 -14.79
CA THR A 315 11.12 3.29 -13.97
C THR A 315 11.69 2.22 -14.88
N VAL A 316 10.88 1.75 -15.84
CA VAL A 316 11.33 0.78 -16.83
C VAL A 316 12.45 1.35 -17.72
N ALA A 317 12.35 2.63 -18.11
CA ALA A 317 13.44 3.32 -18.82
C ALA A 317 14.73 3.37 -17.99
N THR A 318 14.63 3.59 -16.67
CA THR A 318 15.79 3.56 -15.77
C THR A 318 16.46 2.19 -15.76
N TYR A 319 15.68 1.11 -15.82
CA TYR A 319 16.23 -0.25 -15.88
C TYR A 319 17.01 -0.48 -17.19
N GLN A 320 16.60 0.12 -18.31
CA GLN A 320 17.32 0.04 -19.58
C GLN A 320 18.72 0.67 -19.53
N LEU A 321 18.95 1.61 -18.62
CA LEU A 321 20.28 2.20 -18.39
C LEU A 321 21.23 1.24 -17.65
N ALA A 322 20.69 0.28 -16.90
CA ALA A 322 21.47 -0.62 -16.06
C ALA A 322 21.69 -2.00 -16.70
N VAL A 323 20.70 -2.56 -17.40
CA VAL A 323 20.75 -3.96 -17.86
C VAL A 323 20.27 -4.12 -19.30
N PRO A 324 20.73 -5.17 -20.02
CA PRO A 324 20.23 -5.47 -21.36
C PRO A 324 18.74 -5.84 -21.31
N LEU A 325 18.07 -5.82 -22.47
CA LEU A 325 16.62 -6.04 -22.61
C LEU A 325 16.06 -7.21 -21.81
N ARG A 326 16.73 -8.37 -21.80
CA ARG A 326 16.29 -9.55 -21.03
C ARG A 326 16.27 -9.29 -19.52
N GLY A 327 17.24 -8.52 -19.02
CA GLY A 327 17.28 -8.07 -17.63
C GLY A 327 16.16 -7.09 -17.32
N VAL A 328 15.94 -6.10 -18.19
CA VAL A 328 14.85 -5.12 -18.05
C VAL A 328 13.50 -5.84 -17.95
N LEU A 329 13.22 -6.74 -18.90
CA LEU A 329 11.99 -7.54 -18.89
C LEU A 329 11.84 -8.36 -17.61
N ALA A 330 12.93 -8.95 -17.09
CA ALA A 330 12.87 -9.70 -15.84
C ALA A 330 12.51 -8.82 -14.64
N LEU A 331 13.08 -7.61 -14.55
CA LEU A 331 12.75 -6.65 -13.49
C LEU A 331 11.31 -6.13 -13.64
N THR A 332 10.85 -5.85 -14.85
CA THR A 332 9.46 -5.43 -15.12
C THR A 332 8.46 -6.53 -14.78
N ILE A 333 8.75 -7.79 -15.12
CA ILE A 333 7.92 -8.94 -14.74
C ILE A 333 7.86 -9.07 -13.21
N LEU A 334 8.97 -8.81 -12.52
CA LEU A 334 9.01 -8.82 -11.06
C LEU A 334 8.07 -7.76 -10.47
N LEU A 335 8.04 -6.53 -11.04
CA LEU A 335 7.07 -5.51 -10.66
C LEU A 335 5.61 -5.95 -10.92
N ILE A 336 5.34 -6.58 -12.07
CA ILE A 336 4.00 -7.08 -12.42
C ILE A 336 3.51 -8.12 -11.40
N ILE A 337 4.38 -9.05 -10.99
CA ILE A 337 4.04 -10.07 -10.00
C ILE A 337 3.76 -9.40 -8.64
N ASN A 338 4.58 -8.44 -8.22
CA ASN A 338 4.36 -7.69 -6.98
C ASN A 338 3.04 -6.89 -7.02
N MET A 339 2.73 -6.24 -8.15
CA MET A 339 1.47 -5.53 -8.36
C MET A 339 0.26 -6.46 -8.22
N HIS A 340 0.34 -7.68 -8.75
CA HIS A 340 -0.75 -8.65 -8.63
C HIS A 340 -1.08 -8.96 -7.16
N PHE A 341 -0.07 -9.15 -6.32
CA PHE A 341 -0.28 -9.41 -4.89
C PHE A 341 -0.77 -8.17 -4.13
N ALA A 342 -0.25 -6.97 -4.46
CA ALA A 342 -0.71 -5.72 -3.86
C ALA A 342 -2.19 -5.47 -4.16
N GLY A 343 -2.59 -5.55 -5.43
CA GLY A 343 -3.99 -5.36 -5.84
C GLY A 343 -4.95 -6.39 -5.23
N MET A 344 -4.48 -7.63 -5.00
CA MET A 344 -5.24 -8.64 -4.26
C MET A 344 -5.48 -8.20 -2.81
N ALA A 345 -4.44 -7.75 -2.10
CA ALA A 345 -4.55 -7.28 -0.72
C ALA A 345 -5.48 -6.06 -0.61
N ALA A 346 -5.34 -5.09 -1.52
CA ALA A 346 -6.14 -3.87 -1.57
C ALA A 346 -7.65 -4.16 -1.73
N ILE A 347 -8.02 -5.10 -2.61
CA ILE A 347 -9.42 -5.53 -2.78
C ILE A 347 -9.94 -6.25 -1.55
N THR A 348 -9.10 -7.08 -0.91
CA THR A 348 -9.45 -7.71 0.37
C THR A 348 -9.76 -6.64 1.41
N ALA A 349 -8.90 -5.64 1.62
CA ALA A 349 -9.15 -4.54 2.56
C ALA A 349 -10.44 -3.79 2.23
N THR A 350 -10.60 -3.38 0.97
CA THR A 350 -11.76 -2.61 0.49
C THR A 350 -13.07 -3.36 0.71
N SER A 351 -13.09 -4.68 0.50
CA SER A 351 -14.28 -5.49 0.72
C SER A 351 -14.73 -5.53 2.17
N ARG A 352 -13.80 -5.48 3.15
CA ARG A 352 -14.14 -5.45 4.57
C ARG A 352 -14.61 -4.09 5.03
N ILE A 353 -14.09 -3.01 4.44
CA ILE A 353 -14.65 -1.66 4.65
C ILE A 353 -16.12 -1.65 4.21
N GLY A 354 -16.42 -2.17 3.02
CA GLY A 354 -17.79 -2.27 2.51
C GLY A 354 -18.70 -3.15 3.38
N PHE A 355 -18.20 -4.30 3.85
CA PHE A 355 -18.91 -5.17 4.80
C PHE A 355 -19.26 -4.42 6.10
N ALA A 356 -18.29 -3.76 6.71
CA ALA A 356 -18.47 -3.07 7.98
C ALA A 356 -19.48 -1.92 7.85
N MET A 357 -19.38 -1.12 6.78
CA MET A 357 -20.37 -0.06 6.50
C MET A 357 -21.78 -0.62 6.26
N ALA A 358 -21.92 -1.70 5.48
CA ALA A 358 -23.23 -2.31 5.21
C ALA A 358 -23.85 -2.95 6.46
N ARG A 359 -23.03 -3.43 7.40
CA ARG A 359 -23.48 -3.95 8.71
C ARG A 359 -24.05 -2.84 9.59
N ASP A 360 -23.42 -1.67 9.56
CA ASP A 360 -23.69 -0.59 10.52
C ASP A 360 -24.73 0.44 10.01
N GLY A 361 -25.01 0.49 8.70
CA GLY A 361 -26.13 1.24 8.09
C GLY A 361 -25.71 2.51 7.35
#